data_AF-A0A0M1JV21-F1
#
_entry.id   AF-A0A0M1JV21-F1
#
_cell.length_a   1.000
_cell.length_b   1.000
_cell.length_c   1.000
_cell.angle_alpha   90.00
_cell.angle_beta   90.00
_cell.angle_gamma   90.00
#
_symmetry.space_group_name_H-M   'P 1'
#
loop_
_entity.id
_entity.type
_entity.pdbx_description
1 polymer ?
#
loop_
_entity_poly.entity_id
_entity_poly.type
_entity_poly.pdbx_seq_one_letter_code
_entity_poly.pdbx_strand_id
1 'polypeptide(L)'
;MSPLLAQVLREIEQLNPEEQLEVISHATKLVKRQTVTHKKPQRKWLDIAGNAPYPMLGEDAQEWVTRTRSEAQQHRDRLLEIKHEDF
;
A
#
# COMPACT_ATOMS: atom_id res chain seq x y z
N MET A 1 -21.68 29.72 20.45
CA MET A 1 -20.61 29.57 19.44
C MET A 1 -19.26 29.84 20.09
N SER A 2 -18.21 29.14 19.66
CA SER A 2 -16.84 29.47 20.10
C SER A 2 -16.51 30.93 19.75
N PRO A 3 -15.89 31.72 20.66
CA PRO A 3 -15.55 33.11 20.39
C PRO A 3 -14.62 33.25 19.17
N LEU A 4 -13.71 32.30 18.99
CA LEU A 4 -12.82 32.23 17.83
C LEU A 4 -13.59 32.02 16.52
N LEU A 5 -14.59 31.12 16.52
CA LEU A 5 -15.40 30.85 15.33
C LEU A 5 -16.20 32.09 14.91
N ALA A 6 -16.75 32.82 15.87
CA ALA A 6 -17.49 34.06 15.60
C ALA A 6 -16.59 35.15 15.00
N GLN A 7 -15.33 35.25 15.45
CA GLN A 7 -14.35 36.17 14.87
C GLN A 7 -14.01 35.80 13.42
N VAL A 8 -13.67 34.53 13.17
CA VAL A 8 -13.31 34.05 11.83
C VAL A 8 -14.44 34.28 10.83
N LEU A 9 -15.70 34.06 11.22
CA LEU A 9 -16.85 34.33 10.35
C LEU A 9 -16.97 35.82 9.97
N ARG A 10 -16.77 36.73 10.93
CA ARG A 10 -16.79 38.18 10.66
C ARG A 10 -15.65 38.62 9.74
N GLU A 11 -14.48 38.00 9.86
CA GLU A 11 -13.34 38.29 8.98
C GLU A 11 -13.61 37.80 7.56
N ILE A 12 -14.23 36.64 7.38
CA ILE A 12 -14.62 36.10 6.07
C ILE A 12 -15.67 36.98 5.38
N GLU A 13 -16.61 37.55 6.13
CA GLU A 13 -17.64 38.46 5.60
C GLU A 13 -17.06 39.76 5.01
N GLN A 14 -15.85 40.16 5.40
CA GLN A 14 -15.17 41.36 4.87
C GLN A 14 -14.41 41.08 3.57
N LEU A 15 -14.23 39.80 3.22
CA LEU A 15 -13.51 39.39 2.01
C LEU A 15 -14.39 39.54 0.78
N ASN A 16 -13.75 39.71 -0.38
CA ASN A 16 -14.45 39.67 -1.65
C ASN A 16 -14.89 38.23 -2.01
N PRO A 17 -15.80 38.04 -2.99
CA PRO A 17 -16.30 36.70 -3.34
C PRO A 17 -15.22 35.71 -3.79
N GLU A 18 -14.15 36.16 -4.44
CA GLU A 18 -13.05 35.29 -4.89
C GLU A 18 -12.24 34.78 -3.70
N GLU A 19 -11.91 35.66 -2.76
CA GLU A 19 -11.21 35.34 -1.52
C GLU A 19 -12.06 34.41 -0.62
N GLN A 20 -13.38 34.61 -0.57
CA GLN A 20 -14.28 33.69 0.14
C GLN A 20 -14.23 32.27 -0.45
N LEU A 21 -14.14 32.14 -1.78
CA LEU A 21 -13.97 30.84 -2.43
C LEU A 21 -12.62 30.19 -2.09
N GLU A 22 -11.55 30.98 -1.98
CA GLU A 22 -10.25 30.49 -1.51
C GLU A 22 -10.33 29.94 -0.08
N VAL A 23 -11.01 30.65 0.83
CA VAL A 23 -11.24 30.20 2.21
C VAL A 23 -11.99 28.87 2.22
N ILE A 24 -13.05 28.73 1.43
CA ILE A 24 -13.81 27.48 1.31
C ILE A 24 -12.92 26.34 0.82
N SER A 25 -12.11 26.58 -0.21
CA SER A 25 -11.16 25.60 -0.75
C SER A 25 -10.14 25.17 0.29
N HIS A 26 -9.57 26.12 1.01
CA HIS A 26 -8.57 25.86 2.05
C HIS A 26 -9.15 25.09 3.24
N ALA A 27 -10.31 25.51 3.77
CA ALA A 27 -11.00 24.83 4.85
C ALA A 27 -11.38 23.39 4.46
N THR A 28 -11.89 23.20 3.24
CA THR A 28 -12.21 21.87 2.70
C THR A 28 -10.97 20.99 2.61
N LYS A 29 -9.83 21.51 2.16
CA LYS A 29 -8.56 20.77 2.11
C LYS A 29 -8.10 20.35 3.50
N LEU A 30 -8.21 21.22 4.51
CA LEU A 30 -7.86 20.91 5.89
C LEU A 30 -8.72 19.77 6.46
N VAL A 31 -10.04 19.86 6.29
CA VAL A 31 -10.97 18.80 6.74
C VAL A 31 -10.69 17.49 6.01
N LYS A 32 -10.44 17.51 4.70
CA LYS A 32 -10.05 16.32 3.93
C LYS A 32 -8.77 15.69 4.46
N ARG A 33 -7.74 16.47 4.78
CA ARG A 33 -6.50 15.93 5.35
C ARG A 33 -6.76 15.22 6.67
N GLN A 34 -7.55 15.82 7.56
CA GLN A 34 -7.88 15.28 8.88
C GLN A 34 -8.78 14.03 8.81
N THR A 35 -9.71 13.99 7.84
CA THR A 35 -10.61 12.85 7.63
C THR A 35 -9.94 11.70 6.86
N VAL A 36 -9.02 11.99 5.94
CA VAL A 36 -8.23 10.95 5.25
C VAL A 36 -7.19 10.32 6.18
N THR A 37 -6.74 11.04 7.23
CA THR A 37 -5.93 10.46 8.31
C THR A 37 -6.71 9.57 9.28
N HIS A 38 -8.04 9.51 9.21
CA HIS A 38 -8.77 8.36 9.74
C HIS A 38 -8.40 7.17 8.87
N LYS A 39 -7.29 6.52 9.26
CA LYS A 39 -6.71 5.34 8.62
C LYS A 39 -7.84 4.48 8.11
N LYS A 40 -8.00 4.38 6.78
CA LYS A 40 -8.72 3.24 6.22
C LYS A 40 -8.18 2.03 6.97
N PRO A 41 -9.03 1.23 7.64
CA PRO A 41 -8.54 0.06 8.35
C PRO A 41 -7.69 -0.69 7.33
N GLN A 42 -6.40 -0.87 7.63
CA GLN A 42 -5.55 -1.65 6.76
C GLN A 42 -6.25 -2.99 6.63
N ARG A 43 -6.74 -3.30 5.42
CA ARG A 43 -7.44 -4.56 5.18
C ARG A 43 -6.53 -5.66 5.68
N LYS A 44 -7.05 -6.53 6.54
CA LYS A 44 -6.22 -7.61 7.07
C LYS A 44 -5.87 -8.47 5.86
N TRP A 45 -4.62 -8.91 5.74
CA TRP A 45 -4.20 -9.79 4.65
C TRP A 45 -5.09 -11.04 4.54
N LEU A 46 -5.60 -11.51 5.69
CA LEU A 46 -6.62 -12.56 5.80
C LEU A 46 -7.90 -12.28 5.01
N ASP A 47 -8.34 -11.02 4.92
CA ASP A 47 -9.55 -10.63 4.17
C ASP A 47 -9.37 -10.81 2.65
N ILE A 48 -8.12 -10.97 2.19
CA ILE A 48 -7.76 -11.11 0.77
C ILE A 48 -7.36 -12.57 0.45
N ALA A 49 -7.08 -13.39 1.47
CA ALA A 49 -6.65 -14.77 1.30
C ALA A 49 -7.71 -15.61 0.58
N GLY A 50 -7.31 -16.37 -0.44
CA GLY A 50 -8.20 -17.27 -1.20
C GLY A 50 -8.96 -16.62 -2.37
N ASN A 51 -8.83 -15.31 -2.60
CA ASN A 51 -9.45 -14.65 -3.76
C ASN A 51 -8.67 -14.79 -5.07
N ALA A 52 -7.42 -15.24 -5.00
CA ALA A 52 -6.59 -15.44 -6.18
C ALA A 52 -7.02 -16.73 -6.90
N PRO A 53 -7.35 -16.68 -8.21
CA PRO A 53 -7.56 -17.90 -8.98
C PRO A 53 -6.25 -18.69 -9.04
N TYR A 54 -6.35 -20.02 -8.93
CA TYR A 54 -5.18 -20.88 -9.01
C TYR A 54 -5.06 -21.53 -10.40
N PRO A 55 -3.88 -21.50 -11.04
CA PRO A 55 -2.68 -20.74 -10.70
C PRO A 55 -2.77 -19.26 -11.15
N MET A 56 -2.51 -18.31 -10.26
CA MET A 56 -2.66 -16.88 -10.55
C MET A 56 -1.60 -16.36 -11.53
N LEU A 57 -0.42 -17.00 -11.53
CA LEU A 57 0.76 -16.57 -12.29
C LEU A 57 1.15 -17.59 -13.37
N GLY A 58 0.24 -18.49 -13.75
CA GLY A 58 0.44 -19.46 -14.84
C GLY A 58 1.27 -20.70 -14.50
N GLU A 59 2.00 -20.71 -13.38
CA GLU A 59 2.69 -21.88 -12.84
C GLU A 59 2.15 -22.19 -11.43
N ASP A 60 1.98 -23.46 -11.12
CA ASP A 60 1.66 -23.88 -9.76
C ASP A 60 2.84 -23.61 -8.82
N ALA A 61 2.52 -23.15 -7.61
CA ALA A 61 3.50 -22.96 -6.55
C ALA A 61 4.25 -24.24 -6.20
N GLN A 62 3.57 -25.39 -6.14
CA GLN A 62 4.23 -26.66 -5.80
C GLN A 62 5.14 -27.16 -6.93
N GLU A 63 4.73 -27.01 -8.18
CA GLU A 63 5.60 -27.23 -9.35
C GLU A 63 6.85 -26.34 -9.32
N TRP A 64 6.69 -25.04 -9.08
CA TRP A 64 7.82 -24.09 -8.97
C TRP A 64 8.79 -24.49 -7.85
N VAL A 65 8.28 -24.78 -6.64
CA VAL A 65 9.11 -25.20 -5.50
C VAL A 65 9.87 -26.48 -5.82
N THR A 66 9.20 -27.45 -6.46
CA THR A 66 9.81 -28.73 -6.82
C THR A 66 10.95 -28.54 -7.82
N ARG A 67 10.73 -27.73 -8.86
CA ARG A 67 11.76 -27.39 -9.85
C ARG A 67 12.95 -26.72 -9.18
N THR A 68 12.74 -25.65 -8.41
CA THR A 68 13.83 -24.89 -7.78
C THR A 68 14.64 -25.74 -6.79
N ARG A 69 14.00 -26.64 -6.04
CA ARG A 69 14.72 -27.58 -5.15
C ARG A 69 15.53 -28.60 -5.93
N SER A 70 14.99 -29.13 -7.02
CA SER A 70 15.69 -30.08 -7.89
C SER A 70 16.92 -29.45 -8.54
N GLU A 71 16.78 -28.22 -9.07
CA GLU A 71 17.90 -27.47 -9.65
C GLU A 71 19.00 -27.20 -8.63
N ALA A 72 18.64 -26.80 -7.41
CA ALA A 72 19.60 -26.60 -6.33
C ALA A 72 20.30 -27.90 -5.92
N GLN A 73 19.59 -29.02 -5.91
CA GLN A 73 20.17 -30.34 -5.65
C GLN A 73 21.18 -30.72 -6.72
N GLN A 74 20.79 -30.65 -8.00
CA GLN A 74 21.67 -30.94 -9.14
C GLN A 74 22.91 -30.02 -9.17
N HIS A 75 22.78 -28.78 -8.74
CA HIS A 75 23.93 -27.88 -8.61
C HIS A 75 24.92 -28.38 -7.54
N ARG A 76 24.42 -28.81 -6.37
CA ARG A 76 25.26 -29.36 -5.31
C ARG A 76 25.94 -30.67 -5.74
N ASP A 77 25.20 -31.57 -6.38
CA ASP A 77 25.74 -32.87 -6.80
C ASP A 77 26.87 -32.70 -7.83
N ARG A 78 26.70 -31.80 -8.82
CA ARG A 78 27.78 -31.44 -9.76
C ARG A 78 29.02 -30.88 -9.08
N LEU A 79 28.87 -30.03 -8.07
CA LEU A 79 30.01 -29.50 -7.32
C LEU A 79 30.75 -30.58 -6.52
N LEU A 80 30.05 -31.63 -6.10
CA LEU A 80 30.65 -32.76 -5.39
C LEU A 80 31.35 -33.73 -6.35
N GLU A 81 30.78 -33.98 -7.53
CA GLU A 81 31.43 -34.77 -8.59
C GLU A 81 32.73 -34.12 -9.06
N ILE A 82 32.72 -32.82 -9.34
CA ILE A 82 33.93 -32.07 -9.75
C ILE A 82 35.03 -32.19 -8.68
N LYS A 83 34.67 -32.06 -7.40
CA LYS A 83 35.64 -32.21 -6.29
C LYS A 83 36.18 -33.62 -6.14
N HIS A 84 35.48 -34.63 -6.64
CA HIS A 84 35.91 -36.03 -6.57
C HIS A 84 36.86 -36.41 -7.72
N GLU A 85 36.84 -35.70 -8.85
CA GLU A 85 37.78 -35.92 -9.97
C GLU A 85 39.13 -35.19 -9.82
N ASP A 86 39.21 -34.22 -8.91
CA ASP A 86 40.43 -33.43 -8.64
C ASP A 86 41.41 -34.09 -7.62
N PHE A 87 41.15 -35.34 -7.19
CA PHE A 87 42.00 -36.15 -6.29
C PHE A 87 42.45 -37.46 -6.93
#